data_AF-A0A1G2F745-F1
#
_entry.id   AF-A0A1G2F745-F1
#
_cell.length_a   1.000
_cell.length_b   1.000
_cell.length_c   1.000
_cell.angle_alpha   90.00
_cell.angle_beta   90.00
_cell.angle_gamma   90.00
#
_symmetry.space_group_name_H-M   'P 1'
#
loop_
_entity.id
_entity.type
_entity.pdbx_description
1 polymer ?
#
loop_
_entity_poly.entity_id
_entity_poly.type
_entity_poly.pdbx_seq_one_letter_code
_entity_poly.pdbx_strand_id
1 'polypeptide(L)'
;MDNFEKQQTIEAVKMVIKARWFYVLTIVLQGAVIKIWFPSVPLPTSFLIFLVVIIVFLINFGFWVYLRRSPEKINNFTLEVIKFSQVPLEQFGLAAILYFSGTANKMLLMMYIIPIMVGSALYRIKGIILSAFSTMILYSGLVFLEYLGLMPYLSPEAAVQSTGKVLRGEWYLVKGHIIGFNLYIIGASFYAAYLANLFKRREKNLVLQKNDLAQKTQALMIQAEELEKTKNYLHEALVKSDKARADLEQIKSEIEKANSELKIKINELEKYSQVTTGRELKMIELKEEIKNLKETIGNLKSQLVSDK
;
A
#
# COMPACT_ATOMS: atom_id res chain seq x y z
N MET A 1 -0.59 -12.08 -20.99
CA MET A 1 -0.40 -11.88 -19.54
C MET A 1 0.18 -10.51 -19.38
N ASP A 2 -0.52 -9.62 -18.68
CA ASP A 2 -0.01 -8.28 -18.38
C ASP A 2 1.23 -8.38 -17.47
N ASN A 3 2.09 -7.35 -17.45
CA ASN A 3 3.28 -7.29 -16.60
C ASN A 3 2.93 -7.49 -15.12
N PHE A 4 1.79 -6.97 -14.67
CA PHE A 4 1.30 -7.19 -13.31
C PHE A 4 0.97 -8.66 -13.05
N GLU A 5 0.14 -9.29 -13.90
CA GLU A 5 -0.20 -10.71 -13.79
C GLU A 5 1.05 -11.61 -13.85
N LYS A 6 2.03 -11.21 -14.66
CA LYS A 6 3.31 -11.91 -14.80
C LYS A 6 4.12 -11.85 -13.52
N GLN A 7 4.22 -10.67 -12.90
CA GLN A 7 4.91 -10.50 -11.63
C GLN A 7 4.24 -11.33 -10.53
N GLN A 8 2.91 -11.28 -10.43
CA GLN A 8 2.17 -12.10 -9.47
C GLN A 8 2.42 -13.59 -9.66
N THR A 9 2.41 -14.06 -10.90
CA THR A 9 2.69 -15.46 -11.22
C THR A 9 4.12 -15.86 -10.81
N ILE A 10 5.11 -14.99 -11.06
CA ILE A 10 6.50 -15.21 -10.64
C ILE A 10 6.60 -15.29 -9.11
N GLU A 11 5.94 -14.39 -8.39
CA GLU A 11 5.93 -14.38 -6.92
C GLU A 11 5.27 -15.63 -6.34
N ALA A 12 4.13 -16.04 -6.90
CA ALA A 12 3.45 -17.27 -6.50
C ALA A 12 4.33 -18.50 -6.72
N VAL A 13 4.98 -18.63 -7.89
CA VAL A 13 5.89 -19.75 -8.16
C VAL A 13 7.11 -19.71 -7.24
N LYS A 14 7.69 -18.54 -6.96
CA LYS A 14 8.78 -18.39 -5.98
C LYS A 14 8.37 -18.84 -4.58
N MET A 15 7.15 -18.52 -4.15
CA MET A 15 6.61 -18.97 -2.87
C MET A 15 6.47 -20.49 -2.83
N VAL A 16 5.97 -21.10 -3.89
CA VAL A 16 5.87 -22.57 -4.02
C VAL A 16 7.24 -23.23 -3.96
N ILE A 17 8.24 -22.70 -4.66
CA ILE A 17 9.62 -23.20 -4.61
C ILE A 17 10.17 -23.19 -3.18
N LYS A 18 9.92 -22.11 -2.42
CA LYS A 18 10.31 -22.00 -1.00
C LYS A 18 9.59 -23.03 -0.13
N ALA A 19 8.26 -23.16 -0.29
CA ALA A 19 7.47 -24.14 0.44
C ALA A 19 7.94 -25.58 0.15
N ARG A 20 8.34 -25.86 -1.10
CA ARG A 20 8.87 -27.17 -1.50
C ARG A 20 10.16 -27.54 -0.74
N TRP A 21 11.07 -26.58 -0.52
CA TRP A 21 12.28 -26.85 0.28
C TRP A 21 11.94 -27.36 1.68
N PHE A 22 10.99 -26.69 2.33
CA PHE A 22 10.52 -27.08 3.65
C PHE A 22 9.86 -28.46 3.64
N TYR A 23 9.02 -28.72 2.63
CA TYR A 23 8.33 -29.99 2.45
C TYR A 23 9.28 -31.17 2.19
N VAL A 24 10.26 -31.01 1.29
CA VAL A 24 11.27 -32.04 1.00
C VAL A 24 12.10 -32.34 2.24
N LEU A 25 12.52 -31.30 2.97
CA LEU A 25 13.22 -31.46 4.25
C LEU A 25 12.39 -32.27 5.25
N THR A 26 11.08 -31.98 5.35
CA THR A 26 10.16 -32.71 6.23
C THR A 26 10.08 -34.19 5.87
N ILE A 27 9.96 -34.53 4.58
CA ILE A 27 9.94 -35.94 4.13
C ILE A 27 11.25 -36.64 4.46
N VAL A 28 12.39 -35.99 4.21
CA VAL A 28 13.71 -36.58 4.48
C VAL A 28 13.91 -36.82 5.97
N LEU A 29 13.56 -35.84 6.82
CA LEU A 29 13.65 -35.98 8.28
C LEU A 29 12.70 -37.07 8.78
N GLN A 30 11.46 -37.11 8.29
CA GLN A 30 10.52 -38.17 8.64
C GLN A 30 11.04 -39.55 8.22
N GLY A 31 11.58 -39.68 7.01
CA GLY A 31 12.20 -40.91 6.53
C GLY A 31 13.39 -41.36 7.38
N ALA A 32 14.24 -40.42 7.79
CA ALA A 32 15.37 -40.69 8.68
C ALA A 32 14.91 -41.15 10.07
N VAL A 33 13.93 -40.45 10.67
CA VAL A 33 13.33 -40.83 11.96
C VAL A 33 12.72 -42.23 11.87
N ILE A 34 11.93 -42.50 10.84
CA ILE A 34 11.34 -43.84 10.66
C ILE A 34 12.44 -44.89 10.53
N LYS A 35 13.51 -44.62 9.77
CA LYS A 35 14.58 -45.60 9.58
C LYS A 35 15.38 -45.90 10.85
N ILE A 36 15.58 -44.89 11.71
CA ILE A 36 16.33 -45.04 12.97
C ILE A 36 15.49 -45.74 14.03
N TRP A 37 14.24 -45.32 14.20
CA TRP A 37 13.39 -45.79 15.31
C TRP A 37 12.52 -47.00 14.95
N PHE A 38 12.27 -47.22 13.66
CA PHE A 38 11.43 -48.31 13.15
C PHE A 38 12.13 -48.99 11.96
N PRO A 39 13.28 -49.65 12.19
CA PRO A 39 14.17 -50.14 11.12
C PRO A 39 13.53 -51.15 10.17
N SER A 40 12.47 -51.78 10.64
CA SER A 40 11.70 -52.84 10.01
C SER A 40 10.52 -52.34 9.17
N VAL A 41 10.22 -51.04 9.22
CA VAL A 41 9.30 -50.42 8.25
C VAL A 41 9.96 -50.41 6.87
N PRO A 42 9.30 -50.94 5.83
CA PRO A 42 9.86 -50.92 4.49
C PRO A 42 9.93 -49.49 3.97
N LEU A 43 11.14 -48.97 3.87
CA LEU A 43 11.44 -47.72 3.18
C LEU A 43 12.21 -48.04 1.89
N PRO A 44 12.13 -47.18 0.86
CA PRO A 44 13.02 -47.29 -0.29
C PRO A 44 14.49 -47.29 0.19
N THR A 45 15.37 -47.88 -0.60
CA THR A 45 16.81 -47.89 -0.27
C THR A 45 17.31 -46.46 -0.08
N SER A 46 18.24 -46.24 0.85
CA SER A 46 18.78 -44.90 1.14
C SER A 46 19.32 -44.22 -0.12
N PHE A 47 19.91 -45.01 -1.02
CA PHE A 47 20.36 -44.57 -2.33
C PHE A 47 19.21 -43.99 -3.17
N LEU A 48 18.07 -44.67 -3.22
CA LEU A 48 16.91 -44.22 -4.01
C LEU A 48 16.27 -42.97 -3.41
N ILE A 49 16.13 -42.91 -2.08
CA ILE A 49 15.66 -41.70 -1.39
C ILE A 49 16.58 -40.52 -1.73
N PHE A 50 17.89 -40.72 -1.63
CA PHE A 50 18.89 -39.70 -1.97
C PHE A 50 18.80 -39.25 -3.44
N LEU A 51 18.63 -40.20 -4.36
CA LEU A 51 18.47 -39.92 -5.79
C LEU A 51 17.21 -39.10 -6.07
N VAL A 52 16.07 -39.46 -5.48
CA VAL A 52 14.81 -38.69 -5.62
C VAL A 52 14.98 -37.28 -5.06
N VAL A 53 15.61 -37.15 -3.89
CA VAL A 53 15.90 -35.84 -3.27
C VAL A 53 16.80 -34.99 -4.17
N ILE A 54 17.85 -35.57 -4.76
CA ILE A 54 18.72 -34.86 -5.70
C ILE A 54 17.95 -34.40 -6.94
N ILE A 55 17.13 -35.26 -7.53
CA ILE A 55 16.35 -34.90 -8.73
C ILE A 55 15.40 -33.74 -8.39
N VAL A 56 14.67 -33.83 -7.28
CA VAL A 56 13.77 -32.77 -6.83
C VAL A 56 14.55 -31.49 -6.53
N PHE A 57 15.72 -31.60 -5.89
CA PHE A 57 16.63 -30.49 -5.63
C PHE A 57 17.04 -29.79 -6.93
N LEU A 58 17.53 -30.54 -7.92
CA LEU A 58 18.04 -30.01 -9.19
C LEU A 58 16.94 -29.31 -9.98
N ILE A 59 15.76 -29.93 -10.07
CA ILE A 59 14.59 -29.34 -10.73
C ILE A 59 14.19 -28.03 -10.04
N ASN A 60 14.06 -28.06 -8.71
CA ASN A 60 13.62 -26.90 -7.93
C ASN A 60 14.67 -25.77 -7.98
N PHE A 61 15.95 -26.12 -7.93
CA PHE A 61 17.07 -25.19 -8.09
C PHE A 61 17.08 -24.56 -9.50
N GLY A 62 16.86 -25.36 -10.55
CA GLY A 62 16.73 -24.87 -11.92
C GLY A 62 15.60 -23.83 -12.07
N PHE A 63 14.42 -24.12 -11.50
CA PHE A 63 13.32 -23.15 -11.47
C PHE A 63 13.68 -21.89 -10.69
N TRP A 64 14.33 -22.02 -9.54
CA TRP A 64 14.76 -20.89 -8.73
C TRP A 64 15.75 -19.98 -9.47
N VAL A 65 16.79 -20.56 -10.10
CA VAL A 65 17.78 -19.82 -10.89
C VAL A 65 17.11 -19.10 -12.05
N TYR A 66 16.20 -19.77 -12.77
CA TYR A 66 15.49 -19.16 -13.89
C TYR A 66 14.63 -17.96 -13.47
N LEU A 67 13.90 -18.08 -12.36
CA LEU A 67 13.02 -17.03 -11.84
C LEU A 67 13.75 -15.88 -11.11
N ARG A 68 15.07 -15.98 -10.92
CA ARG A 68 15.89 -14.90 -10.39
C ARG A 68 16.14 -13.78 -11.42
N ARG A 69 15.88 -14.05 -12.70
CA ARG A 69 15.97 -13.07 -13.79
C ARG A 69 14.90 -11.97 -13.63
N SER A 70 15.13 -10.79 -14.21
CA SER A 70 14.14 -9.72 -14.20
C SER A 70 12.84 -10.18 -14.90
N PRO A 71 11.65 -9.76 -14.42
CA PRO A 71 10.37 -10.16 -15.01
C PRO A 71 10.27 -9.91 -16.51
N GLU A 72 10.90 -8.84 -17.00
CA GLU A 72 10.95 -8.45 -18.41
C GLU A 72 11.63 -9.51 -19.29
N LYS A 73 12.70 -10.14 -18.79
CA LYS A 73 13.51 -11.13 -19.53
C LYS A 73 12.91 -12.54 -19.51
N ILE A 74 11.87 -12.77 -18.70
CA ILE A 74 11.25 -14.09 -18.59
C ILE A 74 10.23 -14.28 -19.71
N ASN A 75 10.37 -15.34 -20.51
CA ASN A 75 9.36 -15.66 -21.53
C ASN A 75 8.05 -16.12 -20.86
N ASN A 76 6.91 -15.59 -21.31
CA ASN A 76 5.58 -15.97 -20.85
C ASN A 76 5.31 -17.46 -21.04
N PHE A 77 5.71 -18.04 -22.18
CA PHE A 77 5.53 -19.46 -22.45
C PHE A 77 6.29 -20.33 -21.44
N THR A 78 7.57 -20.03 -21.20
CA THR A 78 8.38 -20.76 -20.23
C THR A 78 7.83 -20.64 -18.81
N LEU A 79 7.31 -19.47 -18.44
CA LEU A 79 6.68 -19.26 -17.13
C LEU A 79 5.41 -20.11 -16.97
N GLU A 80 4.58 -20.20 -18.01
CA GLU A 80 3.41 -21.09 -18.03
C GLU A 80 3.80 -22.57 -17.92
N VAL A 81 4.85 -23.00 -18.62
CA VAL A 81 5.39 -24.37 -18.53
C VAL A 81 5.92 -24.66 -17.13
N ILE A 82 6.71 -23.75 -16.55
CA ILE A 82 7.21 -23.88 -15.18
C ILE A 82 6.04 -23.97 -14.21
N LYS A 83 5.05 -23.09 -14.32
CA LYS A 83 3.85 -23.09 -13.48
C LYS A 83 3.10 -24.41 -13.59
N PHE A 84 2.83 -24.89 -14.80
CA PHE A 84 2.10 -26.12 -15.08
C PHE A 84 2.85 -27.38 -14.63
N SER A 85 4.18 -27.40 -14.74
CA SER A 85 5.00 -28.56 -14.36
C SER A 85 5.17 -28.73 -12.86
N GLN A 86 4.92 -27.69 -12.04
CA GLN A 86 5.12 -27.77 -10.58
C GLN A 86 4.37 -28.94 -9.95
N VAL A 87 3.07 -29.06 -10.24
CA VAL A 87 2.19 -30.03 -9.58
C VAL A 87 2.41 -31.46 -10.09
N PRO A 88 2.45 -31.74 -11.41
CA PRO A 88 2.74 -33.09 -11.91
C PRO A 88 4.09 -33.62 -11.42
N LEU A 89 5.15 -32.80 -11.40
CA LEU A 89 6.47 -33.23 -10.93
C LEU A 89 6.45 -33.68 -9.46
N GLU A 90 5.71 -32.98 -8.60
CA GLU A 90 5.52 -33.40 -7.20
C GLU A 90 4.71 -34.70 -7.09
N GLN A 91 3.63 -34.82 -7.87
CA GLN A 91 2.80 -36.03 -7.88
C GLN A 91 3.58 -37.26 -8.36
N PHE A 92 4.42 -37.11 -9.39
CA PHE A 92 5.32 -38.17 -9.86
C PHE A 92 6.40 -38.50 -8.84
N GLY A 93 6.98 -37.49 -8.17
CA GLY A 93 7.95 -37.73 -7.10
C GLY A 93 7.35 -38.55 -5.95
N LEU A 94 6.14 -38.19 -5.51
CA LEU A 94 5.39 -38.95 -4.51
C LEU A 94 5.05 -40.36 -4.99
N ALA A 95 4.60 -40.49 -6.24
CA ALA A 95 4.25 -41.77 -6.82
C ALA A 95 5.47 -42.69 -6.91
N ALA A 96 6.62 -42.15 -7.31
CA ALA A 96 7.88 -42.89 -7.37
C ALA A 96 8.31 -43.35 -5.97
N ILE A 97 8.23 -42.48 -4.95
CA ILE A 97 8.55 -42.87 -3.57
C ILE A 97 7.66 -44.03 -3.12
N LEU A 98 6.35 -43.94 -3.33
CA LEU A 98 5.43 -45.03 -2.99
C LEU A 98 5.74 -46.32 -3.77
N TYR A 99 5.94 -46.20 -5.08
CA TYR A 99 6.31 -47.31 -5.96
C TYR A 99 7.54 -48.06 -5.44
N PHE A 100 8.65 -47.36 -5.26
CA PHE A 100 9.89 -47.97 -4.80
C PHE A 100 9.87 -48.41 -3.34
N SER A 101 8.87 -47.97 -2.58
CA SER A 101 8.68 -48.41 -1.21
C SER A 101 7.92 -49.75 -1.10
N GLY A 102 7.45 -50.30 -2.22
CA GLY A 102 6.85 -51.64 -2.32
C GLY A 102 5.38 -51.76 -1.95
N THR A 103 4.72 -50.69 -1.51
CA THR A 103 3.27 -50.67 -1.25
C THR A 103 2.71 -49.25 -1.35
N ALA A 104 1.48 -49.12 -1.83
CA ALA A 104 0.71 -47.89 -1.87
C ALA A 104 0.07 -47.57 -0.50
N ASN A 105 -0.03 -48.55 0.39
CA ASN A 105 -0.72 -48.45 1.68
C ASN A 105 0.18 -47.85 2.78
N LYS A 106 0.58 -46.60 2.60
CA LYS A 106 1.39 -45.85 3.58
C LYS A 106 0.73 -44.53 3.93
N MET A 107 1.02 -44.03 5.14
CA MET A 107 0.60 -42.70 5.59
C MET A 107 1.02 -41.58 4.63
N LEU A 108 2.06 -41.80 3.81
CA LEU A 108 2.50 -40.89 2.76
C LEU A 108 1.41 -40.58 1.72
N LEU A 109 0.35 -41.40 1.59
CA LEU A 109 -0.79 -41.09 0.73
C LEU A 109 -1.44 -39.74 1.06
N MET A 110 -1.42 -39.33 2.34
CA MET A 110 -1.98 -38.05 2.79
C MET A 110 -1.22 -36.85 2.21
N MET A 111 0.03 -37.05 1.79
CA MET A 111 0.85 -36.01 1.18
C MET A 111 0.36 -35.58 -0.20
N TYR A 112 -0.48 -36.39 -0.88
CA TYR A 112 -1.08 -36.00 -2.16
C TYR A 112 -2.01 -34.78 -2.08
N ILE A 113 -2.45 -34.40 -0.88
CA ILE A 113 -3.17 -33.14 -0.68
C ILE A 113 -2.27 -31.93 -0.95
N ILE A 114 -0.98 -32.02 -0.61
CA ILE A 114 -0.06 -30.88 -0.68
C ILE A 114 0.08 -30.37 -2.12
N PRO A 115 0.32 -31.22 -3.14
CA PRO A 115 0.31 -30.77 -4.54
C PRO A 115 -1.00 -30.12 -4.99
N ILE A 116 -2.15 -30.55 -4.44
CA ILE A 116 -3.46 -29.95 -4.74
C ILE A 116 -3.56 -28.56 -4.11
N MET A 117 -3.09 -28.41 -2.86
CA MET A 117 -3.01 -27.12 -2.18
C MET A 117 -2.03 -26.17 -2.88
N VAL A 118 -0.89 -26.65 -3.35
CA VAL A 118 0.03 -25.90 -4.21
C VAL A 118 -0.67 -25.47 -5.51
N GLY A 119 -1.42 -26.38 -6.13
CA GLY A 119 -2.26 -26.08 -7.28
C GLY A 119 -3.29 -24.97 -7.03
N SER A 120 -3.77 -24.81 -5.79
CA SER A 120 -4.71 -23.73 -5.43
C SER A 120 -4.08 -22.33 -5.50
N ALA A 121 -2.77 -22.23 -5.22
CA ALA A 121 -2.01 -20.99 -5.31
C ALA A 121 -1.62 -20.66 -6.76
N LEU A 122 -1.36 -21.68 -7.58
CA LEU A 122 -0.84 -21.50 -8.94
C LEU A 122 -1.92 -21.47 -10.03
N TYR A 123 -3.01 -22.21 -9.84
CA TYR A 123 -3.99 -22.47 -10.88
C TYR A 123 -5.34 -21.78 -10.65
N ARG A 124 -6.16 -21.78 -11.71
CA ARG A 124 -7.60 -21.57 -11.59
C ARG A 124 -8.28 -22.89 -11.24
N ILE A 125 -9.58 -22.84 -10.93
CA ILE A 125 -10.39 -24.01 -10.57
C ILE A 125 -10.16 -25.19 -11.52
N LYS A 126 -10.11 -24.94 -12.84
CA LYS A 126 -9.84 -25.97 -13.86
C LYS A 126 -8.52 -26.71 -13.64
N GLY A 127 -7.45 -26.00 -13.27
CA GLY A 127 -6.14 -26.62 -13.02
C GLY A 127 -6.08 -27.38 -11.70
N ILE A 128 -6.85 -26.95 -10.69
CA ILE A 128 -7.01 -27.70 -9.42
C ILE A 128 -7.73 -29.02 -9.69
N ILE A 129 -8.83 -28.98 -10.44
CA ILE A 129 -9.58 -30.19 -10.84
C ILE A 129 -8.69 -31.14 -11.66
N LEU A 130 -7.94 -30.61 -12.63
CA LEU A 130 -7.02 -31.42 -13.44
C LEU A 130 -5.92 -32.06 -12.57
N SER A 131 -5.39 -31.32 -11.60
CA SER A 131 -4.38 -31.82 -10.65
C SER A 131 -4.94 -32.92 -9.76
N ALA A 132 -6.18 -32.76 -9.28
CA ALA A 132 -6.87 -33.77 -8.49
C ALA A 132 -7.12 -35.04 -9.32
N PHE A 133 -7.57 -34.90 -10.57
CA PHE A 133 -7.79 -36.03 -11.46
C PHE A 133 -6.48 -36.77 -11.78
N SER A 134 -5.39 -36.05 -12.06
CA SER A 134 -4.05 -36.63 -12.22
C SER A 134 -3.61 -37.41 -10.97
N THR A 135 -3.87 -36.87 -9.78
CA THR A 135 -3.60 -37.55 -8.50
C THR A 135 -4.39 -38.85 -8.36
N MET A 136 -5.69 -38.83 -8.67
CA MET A 136 -6.54 -40.02 -8.64
C MET A 136 -6.02 -41.11 -9.58
N ILE A 137 -5.63 -40.74 -10.81
CA ILE A 137 -5.08 -41.68 -11.79
C ILE A 137 -3.77 -42.27 -11.27
N LEU A 138 -2.83 -41.44 -10.81
CA LEU A 138 -1.52 -41.90 -10.37
C LEU A 138 -1.63 -42.85 -9.17
N TYR A 139 -2.39 -42.48 -8.14
CA TYR A 139 -2.55 -43.32 -6.95
C TYR A 139 -3.36 -44.59 -7.25
N SER A 140 -4.47 -44.49 -8.00
CA SER A 140 -5.25 -45.68 -8.38
C SER A 140 -4.41 -46.63 -9.24
N GLY A 141 -3.54 -46.08 -10.10
CA GLY A 141 -2.56 -46.84 -10.85
C GLY A 141 -1.57 -47.59 -9.94
N LEU A 142 -1.03 -46.94 -8.92
CA LEU A 142 -0.14 -47.60 -7.94
C LEU A 142 -0.84 -48.72 -7.18
N VAL A 143 -2.06 -48.48 -6.71
CA VAL A 143 -2.89 -49.50 -6.05
C VAL A 143 -3.14 -50.70 -6.98
N PHE A 144 -3.40 -50.43 -8.26
CA PHE A 144 -3.59 -51.49 -9.25
C PHE A 144 -2.28 -52.24 -9.56
N LEU A 145 -1.13 -51.55 -9.61
CA LEU A 145 0.18 -52.19 -9.75
C LEU A 145 0.51 -53.09 -8.55
N GLU A 146 0.14 -52.68 -7.32
CA GLU A 146 0.28 -53.51 -6.12
C GLU A 146 -0.59 -54.76 -6.20
N TYR A 147 -1.85 -54.60 -6.62
CA TYR A 147 -2.79 -55.70 -6.82
C TYR A 147 -2.24 -56.76 -7.77
N LEU A 148 -1.63 -56.34 -8.88
CA LEU A 148 -0.98 -57.21 -9.87
C LEU A 148 0.36 -57.78 -9.39
N GLY A 149 0.92 -57.29 -8.29
CA GLY A 149 2.24 -57.68 -7.81
C GLY A 149 3.40 -57.15 -8.66
N LEU A 150 3.20 -56.04 -9.37
CA LEU A 150 4.22 -55.37 -10.21
C LEU A 150 5.05 -54.34 -9.43
N MET A 151 4.72 -54.09 -8.17
CA MET A 151 5.54 -53.30 -7.26
C MET A 151 6.73 -54.11 -6.73
N PRO A 152 7.85 -53.47 -6.37
CA PRO A 152 8.99 -54.12 -5.73
C PRO A 152 8.56 -54.97 -4.53
N TYR A 153 9.06 -56.21 -4.48
CA TYR A 153 8.70 -57.18 -3.46
C TYR A 153 9.10 -56.70 -2.06
N LEU A 154 8.16 -56.73 -1.14
CA LEU A 154 8.40 -56.53 0.29
C LEU A 154 8.74 -57.88 0.93
N SER A 155 9.77 -57.92 1.78
CA SER A 155 10.02 -59.12 2.57
C SER A 155 8.78 -59.42 3.44
N PRO A 156 8.50 -60.70 3.76
CA PRO A 156 7.36 -61.06 4.59
C PRO A 156 7.36 -60.33 5.94
N GLU A 157 8.53 -60.12 6.57
CA GLU A 157 8.61 -59.36 7.82
C GLU A 157 8.20 -57.90 7.62
N ALA A 158 8.63 -57.27 6.52
CA ALA A 158 8.29 -55.89 6.21
C ALA A 158 6.81 -55.71 5.84
N ALA A 159 6.20 -56.73 5.21
CA ALA A 159 4.79 -56.75 4.85
C ALA A 159 3.86 -56.93 6.07
N VAL A 160 4.28 -57.70 7.08
CA VAL A 160 3.53 -57.84 8.34
C VAL A 160 3.56 -56.55 9.16
N GLN A 161 4.64 -55.78 9.03
CA GLN A 161 4.84 -54.54 9.79
C GLN A 161 4.38 -53.27 9.07
N SER A 162 4.04 -53.35 7.77
CA SER A 162 3.33 -52.26 7.14
C SER A 162 1.97 -52.09 7.82
N THR A 163 1.58 -50.83 8.06
CA THR A 163 0.36 -50.45 8.79
C THR A 163 -0.95 -50.96 8.18
N GLY A 164 -0.91 -51.65 7.04
CA GLY A 164 -2.06 -52.37 6.50
C GLY A 164 -1.66 -53.60 5.68
N LYS A 165 -2.67 -54.43 5.40
CA LYS A 165 -2.51 -55.64 4.59
C LYS A 165 -2.04 -55.27 3.17
N VAL A 166 -1.12 -56.06 2.64
CA VAL A 166 -0.69 -55.98 1.24
C VAL A 166 -1.91 -56.16 0.33
N LEU A 167 -2.03 -55.32 -0.70
CA LEU A 167 -3.23 -55.29 -1.57
C LEU A 167 -3.25 -56.39 -2.64
N ARG A 168 -2.19 -57.20 -2.71
CA ARG A 168 -1.98 -58.23 -3.74
C ARG A 168 -3.08 -59.29 -3.69
N GLY A 169 -3.84 -59.42 -4.78
CA GLY A 169 -4.95 -60.39 -4.91
C GLY A 169 -6.23 -60.04 -4.13
N GLU A 170 -6.20 -59.02 -3.26
CA GLU A 170 -7.32 -58.66 -2.38
C GLU A 170 -8.20 -57.56 -2.98
N TRP A 171 -9.04 -57.93 -3.96
CA TRP A 171 -9.85 -56.98 -4.73
C TRP A 171 -10.76 -56.08 -3.89
N TYR A 172 -11.27 -56.59 -2.76
CA TYR A 172 -12.11 -55.83 -1.85
C TYR A 172 -11.34 -54.66 -1.21
N LEU A 173 -10.10 -54.91 -0.75
CA LEU A 173 -9.24 -53.87 -0.18
C LEU A 173 -8.83 -52.84 -1.22
N VAL A 174 -8.52 -53.28 -2.44
CA VAL A 174 -8.20 -52.42 -3.59
C VAL A 174 -9.33 -51.43 -3.88
N LYS A 175 -10.57 -51.93 -3.99
CA LYS A 175 -11.76 -51.07 -4.18
C LYS A 175 -11.91 -50.06 -3.05
N GLY A 176 -11.75 -50.50 -1.80
CA GLY A 176 -11.82 -49.63 -0.63
C GLY A 176 -10.81 -48.48 -0.68
N HIS A 177 -9.56 -48.77 -1.03
CA HIS A 177 -8.50 -47.76 -1.14
C HIS A 177 -8.76 -46.78 -2.29
N ILE A 178 -9.17 -47.26 -3.47
CA ILE A 178 -9.49 -46.41 -4.61
C ILE A 178 -10.65 -45.48 -4.29
N ILE A 179 -11.76 -46.03 -3.76
CA ILE A 179 -12.96 -45.24 -3.42
C ILE A 179 -12.63 -44.23 -2.32
N GLY A 180 -12.02 -44.69 -1.22
CA GLY A 180 -11.70 -43.84 -0.07
C GLY A 180 -10.73 -42.70 -0.44
N PHE A 181 -9.64 -43.02 -1.14
CA PHE A 181 -8.68 -42.01 -1.58
C PHE A 181 -9.31 -41.02 -2.55
N ASN A 182 -10.05 -41.48 -3.56
CA ASN A 182 -10.65 -40.59 -4.55
C ASN A 182 -11.67 -39.65 -3.90
N LEU A 183 -12.52 -40.14 -2.98
CA LEU A 183 -13.44 -39.28 -2.22
C LEU A 183 -12.69 -38.22 -1.41
N TYR A 184 -11.58 -38.61 -0.77
CA TYR A 184 -10.75 -37.68 -0.01
C TYR A 184 -10.12 -36.60 -0.89
N ILE A 185 -9.57 -36.98 -2.04
CA ILE A 185 -8.99 -36.06 -3.03
C ILE A 185 -10.05 -35.15 -3.65
N ILE A 186 -11.26 -35.65 -3.91
CA ILE A 186 -12.41 -34.83 -4.33
C ILE A 186 -12.68 -33.76 -3.27
N GLY A 187 -12.83 -34.15 -2.00
CA GLY A 187 -13.05 -33.21 -0.88
C GLY A 187 -11.94 -32.17 -0.77
N ALA A 188 -10.68 -32.60 -0.80
CA ALA A 188 -9.52 -31.71 -0.78
C ALA A 188 -9.51 -30.74 -1.97
N SER A 189 -9.88 -31.21 -3.17
CA SER A 189 -9.94 -30.38 -4.37
C SER A 189 -11.05 -29.33 -4.31
N PHE A 190 -12.23 -29.66 -3.76
CA PHE A 190 -13.30 -28.70 -3.52
C PHE A 190 -12.89 -27.63 -2.52
N TYR A 191 -12.25 -28.04 -1.42
CA TYR A 191 -11.75 -27.11 -0.41
C TYR A 191 -10.66 -26.18 -0.99
N ALA A 192 -9.70 -26.74 -1.72
CA ALA A 192 -8.66 -26.00 -2.41
C ALA A 192 -9.24 -25.01 -3.45
N ALA A 193 -10.24 -25.42 -4.23
CA ALA A 193 -10.92 -24.55 -5.19
C ALA A 193 -11.69 -23.41 -4.52
N TYR A 194 -12.36 -23.70 -3.39
CA TYR A 194 -13.03 -22.68 -2.58
C TYR A 194 -12.04 -21.65 -2.04
N LEU A 195 -10.92 -22.10 -1.44
CA LEU A 195 -9.87 -21.22 -0.94
C LEU A 195 -9.23 -20.37 -2.05
N ALA A 196 -8.92 -20.97 -3.19
CA ALA A 196 -8.36 -20.24 -4.34
C ALA A 196 -9.29 -19.11 -4.80
N ASN A 197 -10.61 -19.36 -4.81
CA ASN A 197 -11.60 -18.33 -5.14
C ASN A 197 -11.71 -17.25 -4.07
N LEU A 198 -11.68 -17.63 -2.78
CA LEU A 198 -11.73 -16.71 -1.66
C LEU A 198 -10.53 -15.75 -1.70
N PHE A 199 -9.31 -16.27 -1.90
CA PHE A 199 -8.10 -15.46 -1.99
C PHE A 199 -8.14 -14.52 -3.18
N LYS A 200 -8.57 -14.98 -4.36
CA LYS A 200 -8.71 -14.11 -5.55
C LYS A 200 -9.72 -12.98 -5.35
N ARG A 201 -10.83 -13.25 -4.65
CA ARG A 201 -11.81 -12.21 -4.30
C ARG A 201 -11.21 -11.20 -3.33
N ARG A 202 -10.51 -11.66 -2.30
CA ARG A 202 -9.84 -10.77 -1.33
C ARG A 202 -8.77 -9.92 -2.00
N GLU A 203 -7.96 -10.51 -2.87
CA GLU A 203 -6.94 -9.80 -3.65
C GLU A 203 -7.56 -8.73 -4.54
N LYS A 204 -8.62 -9.05 -5.29
CA LYS A 204 -9.34 -8.06 -6.10
C LYS A 204 -9.86 -6.89 -5.25
N ASN A 205 -10.42 -7.19 -4.08
CA ASN A 205 -10.91 -6.16 -3.17
C ASN A 205 -9.77 -5.28 -2.62
N LEU A 206 -8.62 -5.88 -2.28
CA LEU A 206 -7.44 -5.14 -1.84
C LEU A 206 -6.90 -4.20 -2.92
N VAL A 207 -6.89 -4.64 -4.18
CA VAL A 207 -6.49 -3.79 -5.31
C VAL A 207 -7.46 -2.62 -5.48
N LEU A 208 -8.77 -2.86 -5.38
CA LEU A 208 -9.78 -1.78 -5.45
C LEU A 208 -9.63 -0.78 -4.31
N GLN A 209 -9.43 -1.25 -3.07
CA GLN A 209 -9.21 -0.39 -1.90
C GLN A 209 -7.92 0.42 -2.02
N LYS A 210 -6.84 -0.18 -2.52
CA LYS A 210 -5.58 0.53 -2.79
C LYS A 210 -5.78 1.66 -3.79
N ASN A 211 -6.54 1.42 -4.87
CA ASN A 211 -6.81 2.42 -5.88
C ASN A 211 -7.69 3.56 -5.35
N ASP A 212 -8.73 3.25 -4.56
CA ASP A 212 -9.57 4.24 -3.88
C ASP A 212 -8.74 5.11 -2.92
N LEU A 213 -7.85 4.48 -2.14
CA LEU A 213 -6.96 5.18 -1.23
C LEU A 213 -5.99 6.09 -1.99
N ALA A 214 -5.44 5.64 -3.13
CA ALA A 214 -4.58 6.46 -3.97
C ALA A 214 -5.32 7.70 -4.52
N GLN A 215 -6.57 7.53 -4.97
CA GLN A 215 -7.40 8.65 -5.45
C GLN A 215 -7.73 9.64 -4.32
N LYS A 216 -8.11 9.16 -3.15
CA LYS A 216 -8.37 10.01 -1.98
C LYS A 216 -7.13 10.76 -1.51
N THR A 217 -5.97 10.10 -1.53
CA THR A 217 -4.69 10.73 -1.21
C THR A 217 -4.40 11.87 -2.18
N GLN A 218 -4.60 11.65 -3.48
CA GLN A 218 -4.41 12.69 -4.49
C GLN A 218 -5.39 13.87 -4.31
N ALA A 219 -6.66 13.60 -4.02
CA ALA A 219 -7.64 14.64 -3.76
C ALA A 219 -7.29 15.48 -2.52
N LEU A 220 -6.83 14.83 -1.44
CA LEU A 220 -6.38 15.53 -0.23
C LEU A 220 -5.12 16.37 -0.48
N MET A 221 -4.19 15.92 -1.33
CA MET A 221 -3.03 16.71 -1.70
C MET A 221 -3.44 18.00 -2.44
N ILE A 222 -4.41 17.92 -3.35
CA ILE A 222 -4.94 19.09 -4.05
C ILE A 222 -5.61 20.06 -3.06
N GLN A 223 -6.44 19.55 -2.14
CA GLN A 223 -7.09 20.38 -1.12
C GLN A 223 -6.08 21.04 -0.18
N ALA A 224 -5.01 20.34 0.19
CA ALA A 224 -3.95 20.90 1.02
C ALA A 224 -3.21 22.03 0.29
N GLU A 225 -2.94 21.88 -1.01
CA GLU A 225 -2.34 22.92 -1.84
C GLU A 225 -3.25 24.16 -1.98
N GLU A 226 -4.55 23.95 -2.18
CA GLU A 226 -5.54 25.03 -2.21
C GLU A 226 -5.61 25.76 -0.88
N LEU A 227 -5.63 25.03 0.25
CA LEU A 227 -5.62 25.62 1.59
C LEU A 227 -4.35 26.43 1.84
N GLU A 228 -3.20 25.95 1.38
CA GLU A 228 -1.92 26.67 1.47
C GLU A 228 -1.97 27.98 0.66
N LYS A 229 -2.51 27.94 -0.57
CA LYS A 229 -2.74 29.15 -1.39
C LYS A 229 -3.66 30.14 -0.68
N THR A 230 -4.78 29.68 -0.11
CA THR A 230 -5.71 30.55 0.64
C THR A 230 -5.04 31.14 1.87
N LYS A 231 -4.26 30.35 2.62
CA LYS A 231 -3.50 30.83 3.77
C LYS A 231 -2.51 31.94 3.37
N ASN A 232 -1.77 31.74 2.28
CA ASN A 232 -0.81 32.72 1.78
C ASN A 232 -1.50 34.01 1.33
N TYR A 233 -2.63 33.89 0.62
CA TYR A 233 -3.46 35.04 0.22
C TYR A 233 -3.97 35.83 1.43
N LEU A 234 -4.52 35.14 2.44
CA LEU A 234 -4.99 35.77 3.67
C LEU A 234 -3.85 36.46 4.42
N HIS A 235 -2.67 35.85 4.47
CA HIS A 235 -1.50 36.46 5.08
C HIS A 235 -1.09 37.75 4.36
N GLU A 236 -1.05 37.74 3.02
CA GLU A 236 -0.77 38.94 2.22
C GLU A 236 -1.81 40.04 2.44
N ALA A 237 -3.10 39.67 2.49
CA ALA A 237 -4.19 40.60 2.76
C ALA A 237 -4.07 41.22 4.18
N LEU A 238 -3.68 40.42 5.17
CA LEU A 238 -3.49 40.88 6.54
C LEU A 238 -2.32 41.86 6.63
N VAL A 239 -1.18 41.55 6.00
CA VAL A 239 -0.02 42.47 5.92
C VAL A 239 -0.39 43.79 5.23
N LYS A 240 -1.17 43.74 4.14
CA LYS A 240 -1.67 44.95 3.47
C LYS A 240 -2.60 45.76 4.38
N SER A 241 -3.49 45.11 5.12
CA SER A 241 -4.38 45.78 6.07
C SER A 241 -3.61 46.43 7.22
N ASP A 242 -2.57 45.79 7.75
CA ASP A 242 -1.76 46.34 8.82
C ASP A 242 -0.99 47.57 8.34
N LYS A 243 -0.44 47.52 7.12
CA LYS A 243 0.19 48.68 6.49
C LYS A 243 -0.80 49.85 6.31
N ALA A 244 -1.99 49.58 5.78
CA ALA A 244 -3.02 50.61 5.62
C ALA A 244 -3.46 51.23 6.97
N ARG A 245 -3.49 50.44 8.05
CA ARG A 245 -3.74 50.95 9.40
C ARG A 245 -2.63 51.88 9.88
N ALA A 246 -1.38 51.50 9.69
CA ALA A 246 -0.24 52.35 10.03
C ALA A 246 -0.26 53.67 9.25
N ASP A 247 -0.55 53.62 7.94
CA ASP A 247 -0.68 54.80 7.09
C ASP A 247 -1.82 55.72 7.58
N LEU A 248 -2.98 55.15 7.93
CA LEU A 248 -4.11 55.91 8.49
C LEU A 248 -3.77 56.56 9.82
N GLU A 249 -3.03 55.88 10.69
CA GLU A 249 -2.61 56.40 11.98
C GLU A 249 -1.60 57.55 11.83
N GLN A 250 -0.69 57.44 10.85
CA GLN A 250 0.21 58.53 10.47
C GLN A 250 -0.57 59.75 9.98
N ILE A 251 -1.49 59.56 9.02
CA ILE A 251 -2.34 60.63 8.46
C ILE A 251 -3.16 61.29 9.58
N LYS A 252 -3.72 60.50 10.50
CA LYS A 252 -4.46 61.02 11.64
C LYS A 252 -3.57 61.94 12.50
N SER A 253 -2.33 61.54 12.78
CA SER A 253 -1.39 62.38 13.53
C SER A 253 -1.04 63.67 12.78
N GLU A 254 -0.90 63.62 11.46
CA GLU A 254 -0.63 64.79 10.62
C GLU A 254 -1.83 65.76 10.60
N ILE A 255 -3.06 65.24 10.53
CA ILE A 255 -4.29 66.02 10.64
C ILE A 255 -4.41 66.67 12.02
N GLU A 256 -4.10 65.95 13.10
CA GLU A 256 -4.11 66.49 14.46
C GLU A 256 -3.10 67.64 14.62
N LYS A 257 -1.89 67.49 14.06
CA LYS A 257 -0.88 68.56 14.02
C LYS A 257 -1.38 69.76 13.22
N ALA A 258 -1.87 69.56 12.00
CA ALA A 258 -2.37 70.63 11.15
C ALA A 258 -3.56 71.38 11.79
N ASN A 259 -4.47 70.66 12.46
CA ASN A 259 -5.56 71.26 13.22
C ASN A 259 -5.06 72.08 14.40
N SER A 260 -4.02 71.61 15.12
CA SER A 260 -3.41 72.38 16.20
C SER A 260 -2.76 73.68 15.70
N GLU A 261 -2.05 73.62 14.57
CA GLU A 261 -1.45 74.79 13.92
C GLU A 261 -2.50 75.79 13.41
N LEU A 262 -3.57 75.29 12.78
CA LEU A 262 -4.70 76.13 12.35
C LEU A 262 -5.34 76.84 13.54
N LYS A 263 -5.53 76.14 14.67
CA LYS A 263 -6.08 76.72 15.89
C LYS A 263 -5.18 77.84 16.46
N ILE A 264 -3.86 77.66 16.40
CA ILE A 264 -2.90 78.71 16.77
C ILE A 264 -3.04 79.91 15.83
N LYS A 265 -3.06 79.70 14.51
CA LYS A 265 -3.21 80.78 13.52
C LYS A 265 -4.54 81.53 13.64
N ILE A 266 -5.63 80.84 13.95
CA ILE A 266 -6.94 81.47 14.22
C ILE A 266 -6.83 82.39 15.44
N ASN A 267 -6.25 81.90 16.55
CA ASN A 267 -6.05 82.72 17.75
C ASN A 267 -5.15 83.93 17.48
N GLU A 268 -4.10 83.77 16.67
CA GLU A 268 -3.25 84.89 16.24
C GLU A 268 -4.04 85.90 15.42
N LEU A 269 -4.81 85.46 14.43
CA LEU A 269 -5.66 86.32 13.59
C LEU A 269 -6.71 87.06 14.41
N GLU A 270 -7.35 86.39 15.38
CA GLU A 270 -8.29 87.03 16.31
C GLU A 270 -7.59 88.10 17.14
N LYS A 271 -6.38 87.83 17.64
CA LYS A 271 -5.57 88.81 18.37
C LYS A 271 -5.15 89.99 17.49
N TYR A 272 -4.73 89.74 16.25
CA TYR A 272 -4.44 90.80 15.28
C TYR A 272 -5.69 91.63 14.96
N SER A 273 -6.83 90.98 14.77
CA SER A 273 -8.12 91.65 14.54
C SER A 273 -8.50 92.55 15.72
N GLN A 274 -8.38 92.06 16.96
CA GLN A 274 -8.60 92.86 18.18
C GLN A 274 -7.65 94.07 18.28
N VAL A 275 -6.37 93.90 17.96
CA VAL A 275 -5.40 95.00 17.98
C VAL A 275 -5.70 96.01 16.87
N THR A 276 -6.10 95.54 15.69
CA THR A 276 -6.38 96.41 14.54
C THR A 276 -7.66 97.19 14.74
N THR A 277 -8.75 96.54 15.18
CA THR A 277 -9.99 97.21 15.58
C THR A 277 -9.77 98.18 16.75
N GLY A 278 -8.94 97.82 17.73
CA GLY A 278 -8.52 98.72 18.80
C GLY A 278 -7.73 99.94 18.29
N ARG A 279 -6.85 99.76 17.30
CA ARG A 279 -6.13 100.86 16.63
C ARG A 279 -7.06 101.73 15.82
N GLU A 280 -8.02 101.15 15.11
CA GLU A 280 -9.02 101.89 14.33
C GLU A 280 -9.89 102.75 15.24
N LEU A 281 -10.39 102.19 16.35
CA LEU A 281 -11.10 102.93 17.39
C LEU A 281 -10.27 104.11 17.92
N LYS A 282 -9.00 103.87 18.23
CA LYS A 282 -8.08 104.92 18.70
C LYS A 282 -7.76 105.96 17.64
N MET A 283 -7.72 105.58 16.37
CA MET A 283 -7.57 106.48 15.23
C MET A 283 -8.82 107.34 15.02
N ILE A 284 -10.01 106.80 15.27
CA ILE A 284 -11.26 107.55 15.26
C ILE A 284 -11.23 108.59 16.39
N GLU A 285 -10.89 108.20 17.62
CA GLU A 285 -10.69 109.13 18.75
C GLU A 285 -9.68 110.23 18.42
N LEU A 286 -8.48 109.87 17.92
CA LEU A 286 -7.45 110.84 17.58
C LEU A 286 -7.87 111.77 16.43
N LYS A 287 -8.62 111.28 15.44
CA LYS A 287 -9.18 112.13 14.37
C LYS A 287 -10.18 113.14 14.93
N GLU A 288 -10.97 112.72 15.91
CA GLU A 288 -11.93 113.58 16.61
C GLU A 288 -11.21 114.64 17.47
N GLU A 289 -10.14 114.26 18.19
CA GLU A 289 -9.26 115.20 18.89
C GLU A 289 -8.57 116.19 17.94
N ILE A 290 -8.02 115.72 16.81
CA ILE A 290 -7.40 116.61 15.80
C ILE A 290 -8.43 117.56 15.20
N LYS A 291 -9.67 117.11 14.98
CA LYS A 291 -10.77 117.95 14.50
C LYS A 291 -11.08 119.05 15.51
N ASN A 292 -11.21 118.71 16.80
CA ASN A 292 -11.41 119.67 17.88
C ASN A 292 -10.24 120.65 18.01
N LEU A 293 -8.99 120.17 17.93
CA LEU A 293 -7.79 121.02 17.95
C LEU A 293 -7.71 121.96 16.75
N LYS A 294 -8.09 121.49 15.55
CA LYS A 294 -8.19 122.36 14.35
C LYS A 294 -9.25 123.44 14.52
N GLU A 295 -10.38 123.12 15.13
CA GLU A 295 -11.43 124.09 15.43
C GLU A 295 -10.94 125.13 16.46
N THR A 296 -10.20 124.67 17.47
CA THR A 296 -9.58 125.52 18.49
C THR A 296 -8.49 126.43 17.89
N ILE A 297 -7.63 125.90 17.02
CA ILE A 297 -6.62 126.68 16.29
C ILE A 297 -7.27 127.63 15.29
N GLY A 298 -8.36 127.23 14.63
CA GLY A 298 -9.17 128.09 13.77
C GLY A 298 -9.71 129.29 14.54
N ASN A 299 -10.21 129.08 15.76
CA ASN A 299 -10.69 130.12 16.67
C ASN A 299 -9.57 131.03 17.19
N LEU A 300 -8.37 130.50 17.43
CA LEU A 300 -7.19 131.30 17.79
C LEU A 300 -6.63 132.10 16.61
N LYS A 301 -6.75 131.59 15.39
CA LYS A 301 -6.32 132.29 14.16
C LYS A 301 -7.28 133.42 13.80
N SER A 302 -8.57 133.28 14.07
CA SER A 302 -9.54 134.39 13.96
C SER A 302 -9.36 135.45 15.04
N GLN A 303 -8.80 135.11 16.20
CA GLN A 303 -8.35 136.10 17.20
C GLN A 303 -7.06 136.85 16.80
N LEU A 304 -6.17 136.22 16.01
CA LEU A 304 -4.91 136.84 15.55
C LEU A 304 -5.08 137.77 14.33
N VAL A 305 -6.23 137.74 13.64
CA VAL A 305 -6.54 138.62 12.50
C VAL A 305 -7.29 139.88 12.94
N SER A 306 -7.69 140.02 14.21
CA SER A 306 -8.31 141.25 14.72
C SER A 306 -7.34 142.30 15.26
N ASP A 307 -6.03 142.16 15.03
CA ASP A 307 -5.00 143.03 15.64
C ASP A 307 -3.99 143.64 14.64
N LYS A 308 -4.33 143.70 13.34
CA LYS A 308 -3.64 144.56 12.36
C LYS A 308 -4.58 145.15 11.30
#